data_AF-A0A3B1CJ10-F1
#
_entry.id   AF-A0A3B1CJ10-F1
#
_cell.length_a   1.000
_cell.length_b   1.000
_cell.length_c   1.000
_cell.angle_alpha   90.00
_cell.angle_beta   90.00
_cell.angle_gamma   90.00
#
_symmetry.space_group_name_H-M   'P 1'
#
loop_
_entity.id
_entity.type
_entity.pdbx_description
1 polymer ?
#
loop_
_entity_poly.entity_id
_entity_poly.type
_entity_poly.pdbx_seq_one_letter_code
_entity_poly.pdbx_strand_id
1 'polypeptide(L)'
;MALNVEVKNHNGRLRLMMSGRFDFNSNRNFRKAYEDGMERYATGPIELDFNGVDYMDSSALGMLLLFKERAEELDRSISLVNCQESVLEILDVVNFGKLFSIK
;
A
#
# COMPACT_ATOMS: atom_id res chain seq x y z
N MET A 1 -6.75 16.23 1.10
CA MET A 1 -7.94 15.38 0.96
C MET A 1 -7.66 14.06 1.65
N ALA A 2 -8.66 13.40 2.22
CA ALA A 2 -8.47 12.09 2.88
C ALA A 2 -8.08 11.02 1.84
N LEU A 3 -7.33 10.00 2.25
CA LEU A 3 -6.97 8.87 1.39
C LEU A 3 -8.23 8.09 0.98
N ASN A 4 -8.37 7.89 -0.32
CA ASN A 4 -9.31 6.95 -0.91
C ASN A 4 -8.56 5.71 -1.40
N VAL A 5 -9.13 4.54 -1.17
CA VAL A 5 -8.52 3.25 -1.53
C VAL A 5 -9.54 2.40 -2.28
N GLU A 6 -9.27 2.13 -3.55
CA GLU A 6 -10.07 1.23 -4.38
C GLU A 6 -9.41 -0.14 -4.50
N VAL A 7 -10.20 -1.18 -4.26
CA VAL A 7 -9.76 -2.58 -4.39
C VAL A 7 -10.13 -3.09 -5.77
N LYS A 8 -9.14 -3.54 -6.55
CA LYS A 8 -9.35 -4.16 -7.87
C LYS A 8 -8.59 -5.46 -8.00
N ASN A 9 -9.08 -6.34 -8.87
CA ASN A 9 -8.31 -7.48 -9.35
C ASN A 9 -7.63 -7.10 -10.66
N HIS A 10 -6.32 -7.30 -10.73
CA HIS A 10 -5.53 -7.08 -11.92
C HIS A 10 -4.77 -8.36 -12.26
N ASN A 11 -5.27 -9.15 -13.22
CA ASN A 11 -4.67 -10.39 -13.70
C ASN A 11 -4.34 -11.41 -12.57
N GLY A 12 -5.26 -11.59 -11.61
CA GLY A 12 -5.05 -12.50 -10.49
C GLY A 12 -4.21 -11.91 -9.35
N ARG A 13 -3.94 -10.60 -9.40
CA ARG A 13 -3.29 -9.83 -8.33
C ARG A 13 -4.31 -8.93 -7.65
N LEU A 14 -4.20 -8.80 -6.34
CA LEU A 14 -4.95 -7.81 -5.58
C LEU A 14 -4.27 -6.45 -5.78
N ARG A 15 -4.95 -5.48 -6.38
CA ARG A 15 -4.43 -4.12 -6.57
C ARG A 15 -5.21 -3.13 -5.72
N LEU A 16 -4.52 -2.43 -4.82
CA LEU A 16 -5.07 -1.36 -3.99
C LEU A 16 -4.67 -0.03 -4.61
N MET A 17 -5.61 0.65 -5.27
CA MET A 17 -5.39 1.95 -5.89
C MET A 17 -5.61 3.05 -4.87
N MET A 18 -4.55 3.78 -4.55
CA MET A 18 -4.57 4.82 -3.54
C MET A 18 -4.56 6.19 -4.17
N SER A 19 -5.38 7.09 -3.62
CA SER A 19 -5.46 8.48 -4.09
C SER A 19 -5.68 9.46 -2.94
N GLY A 20 -4.97 10.59 -3.00
CA GLY A 20 -4.96 11.62 -1.95
C GLY A 20 -3.78 11.47 -1.00
N ARG A 21 -3.94 12.05 0.20
CA ARG A 21 -2.87 12.14 1.20
C ARG A 21 -2.81 10.88 2.04
N PHE A 22 -1.68 10.16 2.03
CA PHE A 22 -1.47 9.02 2.93
C PHE A 22 -0.81 9.47 4.24
N ASP A 23 -1.65 9.74 5.22
CA ASP A 23 -1.25 10.20 6.56
C ASP A 23 -1.97 9.43 7.67
N PHE A 24 -1.75 9.79 8.92
CA PHE A 24 -2.43 9.19 10.08
C PHE A 24 -3.97 9.10 9.94
N ASN A 25 -4.63 10.07 9.30
CA ASN A 25 -6.09 10.08 9.17
C ASN A 25 -6.59 8.97 8.23
N SER A 26 -5.70 8.42 7.42
CA SER A 26 -5.97 7.41 6.40
C SER A 26 -6.07 6.00 6.96
N ASN A 27 -5.69 5.80 8.22
CA ASN A 27 -5.55 4.49 8.85
C ASN A 27 -6.81 3.63 8.74
N ARG A 28 -7.98 4.19 9.09
CA ARG A 28 -9.24 3.44 9.02
C ARG A 28 -9.59 3.03 7.59
N ASN A 29 -9.42 3.94 6.62
CA ASN A 29 -9.79 3.68 5.23
C ASN A 29 -8.85 2.64 4.59
N PHE A 30 -7.54 2.82 4.78
CA PHE A 30 -6.54 1.89 4.26
C PHE A 30 -6.71 0.49 4.87
N ARG A 31 -6.87 0.42 6.20
CA ARG A 31 -7.07 -0.84 6.91
C ARG A 31 -8.28 -1.62 6.43
N LYS A 32 -9.43 -0.96 6.39
CA LYS A 32 -10.67 -1.59 5.92
C LYS A 32 -10.52 -2.09 4.48
N ALA A 33 -9.93 -1.29 3.60
CA ALA A 33 -9.79 -1.65 2.19
C ALA A 33 -8.86 -2.85 1.97
N TYR A 34 -7.72 -2.92 2.66
CA TYR A 34 -6.83 -4.07 2.50
C TYR A 34 -7.39 -5.34 3.15
N GLU A 35 -8.10 -5.24 4.29
CA GLU A 35 -8.75 -6.39 4.95
C GLU A 35 -9.84 -6.96 4.05
N ASP A 36 -10.76 -6.13 3.56
CA ASP A 36 -11.79 -6.52 2.58
C ASP A 36 -11.18 -7.11 1.31
N GLY A 37 -10.08 -6.52 0.82
CA GLY A 37 -9.38 -6.98 -0.38
C GLY A 37 -8.69 -8.33 -0.19
N MET A 38 -8.04 -8.55 0.96
CA MET A 38 -7.38 -9.80 1.28
C MET A 38 -8.40 -10.93 1.48
N GLU A 39 -9.57 -10.66 2.07
CA GLU A 39 -10.64 -11.63 2.22
C GLU A 39 -11.28 -11.99 0.86
N ARG A 40 -11.58 -10.98 0.04
CA ARG A 40 -12.18 -11.18 -1.28
C ARG A 40 -11.25 -11.87 -2.27
N TYR A 41 -9.95 -11.63 -2.15
CA TYR A 41 -8.91 -12.19 -3.01
C TYR A 41 -7.86 -12.91 -2.18
N ALA A 42 -8.22 -14.12 -1.72
CA ALA A 42 -7.46 -14.93 -0.77
C ALA A 42 -6.07 -15.38 -1.26
N THR A 43 -5.80 -15.31 -2.57
CA THR A 43 -4.54 -15.80 -3.17
C THR A 43 -3.92 -14.76 -4.11
N GLY A 44 -2.63 -14.93 -4.39
CA GLY A 44 -1.89 -14.10 -5.35
C GLY A 44 -1.18 -12.89 -4.72
N PRO A 45 -0.25 -12.25 -5.45
CA PRO A 45 0.50 -11.11 -4.95
C PRO A 45 -0.38 -9.86 -4.81
N ILE A 46 0.09 -8.92 -4.00
CA ILE A 46 -0.59 -7.65 -3.73
C ILE A 46 0.21 -6.49 -4.31
N GLU A 47 -0.45 -5.60 -5.02
CA GLU A 47 0.10 -4.39 -5.60
C GLU A 47 -0.54 -3.16 -4.94
N LEU A 48 0.28 -2.31 -4.32
CA LEU A 48 -0.13 -1.01 -3.81
C LEU A 48 0.19 0.04 -4.88
N ASP A 49 -0.82 0.67 -5.45
CA ASP A 49 -0.68 1.65 -6.52
C ASP A 49 -0.73 3.07 -5.96
N PHE A 50 0.41 3.75 -6.04
CA PHE A 50 0.65 5.09 -5.50
C PHE A 50 0.44 6.20 -6.53
N ASN A 51 -0.08 5.89 -7.72
CA ASN A 51 -0.21 6.88 -8.79
C ASN A 51 -0.99 8.14 -8.37
N GLY A 52 -2.01 7.98 -7.51
CA GLY A 52 -2.82 9.08 -7.00
C GLY A 52 -2.37 9.63 -5.65
N VAL A 53 -1.29 9.13 -5.07
CA VAL A 53 -0.80 9.55 -3.74
C VAL A 53 0.23 10.66 -3.91
N ASP A 54 -0.11 11.86 -3.43
CA ASP A 54 0.73 13.06 -3.58
C ASP A 54 1.61 13.35 -2.36
N TYR A 55 1.31 12.71 -1.23
CA TYR A 55 1.99 12.94 0.04
C TYR A 55 1.92 11.71 0.95
N MET A 56 3.02 11.48 1.67
CA MET A 56 3.17 10.45 2.69
C MET A 56 3.84 11.04 3.95
N ASP A 57 3.48 10.56 5.14
CA ASP A 57 4.18 10.89 6.41
C ASP A 57 4.74 9.65 7.13
N SER A 58 5.36 9.88 8.29
CA SER A 58 5.89 8.81 9.14
C SER A 58 4.82 7.84 9.66
N SER A 59 3.57 8.30 9.79
CA SER A 59 2.45 7.44 10.22
C SER A 59 2.08 6.45 9.12
N ALA A 60 2.10 6.90 7.86
CA ALA A 60 1.86 6.04 6.70
C ALA A 60 2.90 4.94 6.52
N LEU A 61 4.17 5.25 6.79
CA LEU A 61 5.23 4.23 6.81
C LEU A 61 4.94 3.13 7.84
N GLY A 62 4.54 3.50 9.06
CA GLY A 62 4.14 2.53 10.08
C GLY A 62 2.96 1.64 9.64
N MET A 63 1.98 2.21 8.94
CA MET A 63 0.85 1.46 8.41
C MET A 63 1.24 0.48 7.31
N LEU A 64 2.19 0.86 6.46
CA LEU A 64 2.75 -0.06 5.46
C LEU A 64 3.46 -1.24 6.12
N LEU A 65 4.21 -1.03 7.20
CA LEU A 65 4.86 -2.11 7.95
C LEU A 65 3.85 -3.10 8.53
N LEU A 66 2.79 -2.61 9.18
CA LEU A 66 1.72 -3.47 9.71
C LEU A 66 1.03 -4.26 8.59
N PHE A 67 0.79 -3.61 7.46
CA PHE A 67 0.23 -4.27 6.29
C PHE A 67 1.17 -5.36 5.73
N LYS A 68 2.48 -5.12 5.75
CA LYS A 68 3.50 -6.10 5.36
C LYS A 68 3.49 -7.32 6.26
N GLU A 69 3.52 -7.12 7.58
CA GLU A 69 3.45 -8.22 8.55
C GLU A 69 2.22 -9.10 8.27
N ARG A 70 1.07 -8.46 8.04
CA ARG A 70 -0.17 -9.19 7.73
C ARG A 70 -0.12 -9.98 6.42
N ALA A 71 0.51 -9.43 5.38
CA ALA A 71 0.66 -10.15 4.12
C ALA A 71 1.64 -11.31 4.23
N GLU A 72 2.71 -11.15 5.00
CA GLU A 72 3.70 -12.21 5.28
C GLU A 72 3.07 -13.37 6.05
N GLU A 73 2.18 -13.11 7.02
CA GLU A 73 1.39 -14.15 7.70
C GLU A 73 0.52 -14.98 6.75
N LEU A 74 0.14 -14.40 5.62
CA LEU A 74 -0.67 -15.03 4.58
C LEU A 74 0.18 -15.59 3.41
N ASP A 75 1.51 -15.55 3.54
CA ASP A 75 2.48 -15.94 2.51
C ASP A 75 2.26 -15.19 1.17
N ARG A 76 1.93 -13.89 1.26
CA ARG A 76 1.67 -13.03 0.11
C ARG A 76 2.76 -11.98 -0.04
N SER A 77 3.29 -11.85 -1.25
CA SER A 77 4.23 -10.77 -1.59
C SER A 77 3.51 -9.45 -1.86
N ILE A 78 4.14 -8.35 -1.45
CA ILE A 78 3.68 -6.99 -1.70
C ILE A 78 4.64 -6.29 -2.67
N SER A 79 4.08 -5.53 -3.62
CA SER A 79 4.83 -4.59 -4.46
C SER A 79 4.21 -3.20 -4.38
N LEU A 80 5.06 -2.17 -4.26
CA LEU A 80 4.68 -0.77 -4.41
C LEU A 80 4.87 -0.43 -5.90
N VAL A 81 3.83 0.09 -6.56
CA VAL A 81 3.85 0.40 -8.00
C VAL A 81 3.39 1.83 -8.25
N ASN A 82 3.87 2.43 -9.34
CA ASN A 82 3.52 3.80 -9.75
C ASN A 82 3.77 4.84 -8.65
N CYS A 83 4.85 4.70 -7.89
CA CYS A 83 5.22 5.68 -6.87
C CYS A 83 5.63 7.00 -7.53
N GLN A 84 5.03 8.10 -7.07
CA GLN A 84 5.45 9.45 -7.45
C GLN A 84 6.83 9.77 -6.86
N GLU A 85 7.56 10.70 -7.47
CA GLU A 85 8.91 11.10 -7.04
C GLU A 85 8.95 11.53 -5.56
N SER A 86 7.97 12.32 -5.12
CA SER A 86 7.84 12.75 -3.71
C SER A 86 7.68 11.57 -2.74
N VAL A 87 6.99 10.50 -3.15
CA VAL A 87 6.82 9.30 -2.33
C VAL A 87 8.10 8.46 -2.34
N LEU A 88 8.76 8.34 -3.50
CA LEU A 88 10.03 7.62 -3.63
C LEU A 88 11.11 8.21 -2.74
N GLU A 89 11.27 9.55 -2.72
CA GLU A 89 12.24 10.22 -1.84
C GLU A 89 12.03 9.85 -0.37
N ILE A 90 10.78 9.84 0.09
CA ILE A 90 10.44 9.46 1.46
C ILE A 90 10.80 8.00 1.71
N LEU A 91 10.42 7.09 0.81
CA LEU A 91 10.72 5.66 0.91
C LEU A 91 12.23 5.39 0.92
N ASP A 92 13.01 6.13 0.15
CA ASP A 92 14.47 6.00 0.08
C ASP A 92 15.14 6.48 1.36
N VAL A 93 14.71 7.61 1.93
CA VAL A 93 15.21 8.13 3.22
C VAL A 93 15.07 7.10 4.32
N VAL A 94 13.97 6.35 4.33
CA VAL A 94 13.71 5.30 5.34
C VAL A 94 14.17 3.90 4.91
N ASN A 95 14.86 3.76 3.78
CA ASN A 95 15.33 2.49 3.21
C ASN A 95 14.22 1.44 2.98
N PHE A 96 13.00 1.88 2.65
CA PHE A 96 11.84 0.99 2.46
C PHE A 96 11.99 0.06 1.25
N GLY A 97 12.86 0.37 0.29
CA GLY A 97 13.20 -0.54 -0.82
C GLY A 97 13.82 -1.88 -0.38
N LYS A 98 14.27 -2.00 0.88
CA LYS A 98 14.70 -3.29 1.47
C LYS A 98 13.54 -4.13 2.01
N LEU A 99 12.42 -3.49 2.32
CA LEU A 99 11.24 -4.12 2.93
C LEU A 99 10.16 -4.44 1.90
N PHE A 100 10.09 -3.63 0.84
CA PHE A 100 9.10 -3.77 -0.23
C PHE A 100 9.77 -3.81 -1.59
N SER A 101 9.18 -4.58 -2.50
CA SER A 101 9.53 -4.48 -3.92
C SER A 101 8.90 -3.22 -4.50
N ILE A 102 9.72 -2.25 -4.88
CA ILE A 102 9.28 -1.03 -5.59
C ILE A 102 9.45 -1.28 -7.10
N LYS A 103 8.41 -1.00 -7.89
CA LYS A 103 8.39 -1.18 -9.36
C LYS A 103 7.93 0.06 -10.10
#